data_AF-A0A315B3F9-F1
#
_entry.id   AF-A0A315B3F9-F1
#
_cell.length_a   1.000
_cell.length_b   1.000
_cell.length_c   1.000
_cell.angle_alpha   90.00
_cell.angle_beta   90.00
_cell.angle_gamma   90.00
#
_symmetry.space_group_name_H-M   'P 1'
#
loop_
_entity.id
_entity.type
_entity.pdbx_description
1 polymer ?
#
loop_
_entity_poly.entity_id
_entity_poly.type
_entity_poly.pdbx_seq_one_letter_code
_entity_poly.pdbx_strand_id
1 'polypeptide(L)'
;MDARGAGQGKTRNGIYPMLARLAMTNMPTLIVVPSQLLQEQYCLDNPTLAIRKINSSHDSGSGLNVSAEILNALANRAPMVIITEEAFRRTHISWDIKCDYHLIIDEAINPYSIEELRIDPKIALQLDKIFSVEEECKGWEQYESYFKPEIEKMDISAAEKLKWHKDFQPKSWASLKRIAVESSSIFQESLQWRRLMNPNTRLWVTWGHWQKIKAGDTRELSIAVELNDSMLNGWISVHIAAAAFDSTFMSMWLKANGVTYTICVPFTPHKQVPIFHVPEDSFSWSKYRRNAQPNALPEFYRYVEKQLKGGPCLVVRNNDEIAAKLSNEQKVTHNVHGINTYSDSTAVCLSTALKPGWAFKAFLTQQAEAAGLWTEKVDGFIAKAFGSYMFYQILMRSALRVEGNIKPVHCFVLDFEIAMGLMDFFDADAQIKQISPFALTCMNKAPRKKTKIAMTPAEKQKRYRERKATQAKMSATSRGVDSPDKT
;
A
#
# COMPACT_ATOMS: atom_id res chain seq x y z
N MET A 1 17.02 2.26 12.28
CA MET A 1 15.55 2.40 12.20
C MET A 1 15.02 2.92 13.51
N ASP A 2 14.15 3.92 13.48
CA ASP A 2 13.35 4.35 14.63
C ASP A 2 11.94 3.77 14.48
N ALA A 3 11.58 2.82 15.36
CA ALA A 3 10.35 2.05 15.28
C ALA A 3 9.24 2.58 16.21
N ARG A 4 9.43 3.73 16.87
CA ARG A 4 8.45 4.30 17.80
C ARG A 4 7.07 4.44 17.17
N GLY A 5 6.02 4.26 17.97
CA GLY A 5 4.63 4.33 17.55
C GLY A 5 4.24 5.64 16.87
N ALA A 6 3.14 5.61 16.12
CA ALA A 6 2.54 6.85 15.61
C ALA A 6 2.14 7.73 16.80
N GLY A 7 2.51 9.02 16.76
CA GLY A 7 2.31 9.94 17.88
C GLY A 7 3.42 9.98 18.95
N GLN A 8 4.38 9.04 18.96
CA GLN A 8 5.45 8.97 19.97
C GLN A 8 6.69 9.84 19.65
N GLY A 9 6.52 10.91 18.88
CA GLY A 9 7.59 11.90 18.66
C GLY A 9 8.76 11.49 17.74
N LYS A 10 8.57 10.53 16.81
CA LYS A 10 9.60 10.14 15.81
C LYS A 10 10.26 11.32 15.11
N THR A 11 9.45 12.17 14.50
CA THR A 11 9.92 13.32 13.72
C THR A 11 10.56 14.38 14.62
N ARG A 12 9.85 14.86 15.64
CA ARG A 12 10.30 15.97 16.49
C ARG A 12 11.48 15.63 17.39
N ASN A 13 11.52 14.42 17.95
CA ASN A 13 12.54 14.00 18.92
C ASN A 13 13.61 13.10 18.30
N GLY A 14 13.42 12.64 17.05
CA GLY A 14 14.39 11.81 16.33
C GLY A 14 14.97 12.54 15.13
N ILE A 15 14.13 12.82 14.13
CA ILE A 15 14.58 13.37 12.84
C ILE A 15 15.07 14.81 12.96
N TYR A 16 14.33 15.72 13.61
CA TYR A 16 14.74 17.14 13.65
C TYR A 16 16.10 17.38 14.34
N PRO A 17 16.40 16.76 15.50
CA PRO A 17 17.75 16.83 16.06
C PRO A 17 18.83 16.27 15.12
N MET A 18 18.53 15.21 14.38
CA MET A 18 19.44 14.64 13.38
C MET A 18 19.68 15.62 12.23
N LEU A 19 18.62 16.27 11.71
CA LEU A 19 18.74 17.29 10.67
C LEU A 19 19.58 18.48 11.13
N ALA A 20 19.31 19.02 12.33
CA ALA A 20 20.08 20.13 12.88
C ALA A 20 21.58 19.79 12.97
N ARG A 21 21.91 18.58 13.46
CA ARG A 21 23.30 18.11 13.51
C ARG A 21 23.92 18.02 12.13
N LEU A 22 23.23 17.43 11.15
CA LEU A 22 23.73 17.29 9.78
C LEU A 22 23.95 18.65 9.10
N ALA A 23 23.05 19.62 9.33
CA ALA A 23 23.24 21.00 8.87
C ALA A 23 24.47 21.65 9.50
N MET A 24 24.66 21.52 10.82
CA MET A 24 25.82 22.08 11.52
C MET A 24 27.15 21.53 11.00
N THR A 25 27.17 20.27 10.54
CA THR A 25 28.35 19.64 9.95
C THR A 25 28.43 19.79 8.43
N ASN A 26 27.54 20.58 7.81
CA ASN A 26 27.44 20.77 6.37
C ASN A 26 27.35 19.44 5.57
N MET A 27 26.66 18.44 6.13
CA MET A 27 26.51 17.11 5.52
C MET A 27 25.23 17.09 4.67
N PRO A 28 25.33 16.90 3.34
CA PRO A 28 24.18 16.91 2.46
C PRO A 28 23.17 15.81 2.83
N THR A 29 21.88 16.13 2.80
CA THR A 29 20.81 15.22 3.24
C THR A 29 19.62 15.22 2.29
N LEU A 30 19.18 14.04 1.87
CA LEU A 30 17.91 13.83 1.19
C LEU A 30 16.86 13.32 2.19
N ILE A 31 15.74 14.03 2.27
CA ILE A 31 14.61 13.71 3.14
C ILE A 31 13.46 13.23 2.25
N VAL A 32 12.92 12.05 2.57
CA VAL A 32 11.79 11.43 1.86
C VAL A 32 10.62 11.34 2.81
N VAL A 33 9.47 11.88 2.40
CA VAL A 33 8.23 11.90 3.20
C VAL A 33 7.01 11.42 2.38
N PRO A 34 5.96 10.86 3.01
CA PRO A 34 4.81 10.26 2.31
C PRO A 34 3.85 11.26 1.66
N SER A 35 3.90 12.55 2.02
CA SER A 35 2.92 13.54 1.55
C SER A 35 3.52 14.95 1.43
N GLN A 36 2.93 15.76 0.55
CA GLN A 36 3.28 17.18 0.41
C GLN A 36 2.97 17.97 1.70
N LEU A 37 1.89 17.62 2.41
CA LEU A 37 1.55 18.22 3.70
C LEU A 37 2.68 18.00 4.73
N LEU A 38 3.27 16.80 4.77
CA LEU A 38 4.39 16.57 5.67
C LEU A 38 5.65 17.32 5.22
N GLN A 39 5.88 17.49 3.91
CA GLN A 39 6.97 18.34 3.43
C GLN A 39 6.82 19.78 3.94
N GLU A 40 5.61 20.33 3.88
CA GLU A 40 5.32 21.68 4.37
C GLU A 40 5.56 21.79 5.88
N GLN A 41 5.11 20.80 6.65
CA GLN A 41 5.36 20.75 8.09
C GLN A 41 6.86 20.79 8.42
N TYR A 42 7.70 20.06 7.67
CA TYR A 42 9.16 20.08 7.86
C TYR A 42 9.76 21.46 7.65
N CYS A 43 9.36 22.17 6.59
CA CYS A 43 9.81 23.53 6.31
C CYS A 43 9.33 24.52 7.37
N LEU A 44 8.09 24.37 7.85
CA LEU A 44 7.51 25.23 8.89
C LEU A 44 8.17 25.03 10.26
N ASP A 45 8.44 23.78 10.64
CA ASP A 45 9.00 23.44 11.95
C ASP A 45 10.50 23.71 12.04
N ASN A 46 11.19 23.85 10.91
CA ASN A 46 12.64 24.08 10.84
C ASN A 46 12.99 25.27 9.94
N PRO A 47 12.54 26.50 10.26
CA PRO A 47 12.69 27.66 9.39
C PRO A 47 14.15 28.09 9.19
N THR A 48 15.05 27.68 10.09
CA THR A 48 16.49 27.96 9.99
C THR A 48 17.24 26.97 9.10
N LEU A 49 16.62 25.83 8.77
CA LEU A 49 17.22 24.87 7.86
C LEU A 49 16.87 25.27 6.43
N ALA A 50 17.88 25.45 5.58
CA ALA A 50 17.71 25.76 4.16
C ALA A 50 17.23 24.52 3.37
N ILE A 51 16.05 24.00 3.71
CA ILE A 51 15.46 22.80 3.11
C ILE A 51 14.85 23.16 1.76
N ARG A 52 15.44 22.65 0.68
CA ARG A 52 14.89 22.77 -0.67
C ARG A 52 13.75 21.76 -0.87
N LYS A 53 12.52 22.26 -0.93
CA LYS A 53 11.31 21.48 -1.24
C LYS A 53 11.17 21.26 -2.74
N ILE A 54 11.07 20.00 -3.18
CA ILE A 54 10.82 19.64 -4.58
C ILE A 54 9.61 18.70 -4.65
N ASN A 55 8.55 19.14 -5.34
CA ASN A 55 7.35 18.35 -5.55
C ASN A 55 6.58 18.85 -6.80
N SER A 56 5.49 18.17 -7.17
CA SER A 56 4.72 18.51 -8.36
C SER A 56 3.84 19.75 -8.24
N SER A 57 3.65 20.31 -7.04
CA SER A 57 2.88 21.54 -6.81
C SER A 57 3.76 22.79 -6.77
N HIS A 58 5.08 22.62 -6.67
CA HIS A 58 6.05 23.68 -6.67
C HIS A 58 6.61 23.88 -8.08
N ASP A 59 6.34 25.03 -8.69
CA ASP A 59 7.03 25.45 -9.90
C ASP A 59 8.33 26.17 -9.50
N SER A 60 9.46 25.56 -9.82
CA SER A 60 10.78 26.18 -9.61
C SER A 60 11.11 27.23 -10.67
N GLY A 61 10.24 27.45 -11.67
CA GLY A 61 10.49 28.31 -12.82
C GLY A 61 11.56 27.76 -13.78
N SER A 62 12.08 26.56 -13.50
CA SER A 62 13.17 25.93 -14.25
C SER A 62 12.69 25.23 -15.53
N GLY A 63 11.37 25.02 -15.69
CA GLY A 63 10.78 24.22 -16.76
C GLY A 63 11.13 22.72 -16.68
N LEU A 64 11.86 22.28 -15.65
CA LEU A 64 12.21 20.88 -15.43
C LEU A 64 11.04 20.11 -14.81
N ASN A 65 10.93 18.83 -15.16
CA ASN A 65 10.05 17.94 -14.41
C ASN A 65 10.67 17.62 -13.04
N VAL A 66 9.84 17.13 -12.11
CA VAL A 66 10.23 16.83 -10.71
C VAL A 66 11.50 15.97 -10.63
N SER A 67 11.63 14.92 -11.44
CA SER A 67 12.81 14.05 -11.40
C SER A 67 14.08 14.77 -11.86
N ALA A 68 13.99 15.58 -12.92
CA ALA A 68 15.11 16.38 -13.39
C ALA A 68 15.51 17.46 -12.37
N GLU A 69 14.55 18.08 -11.69
CA GLU A 69 14.85 19.04 -10.63
C GLU A 69 15.54 18.38 -9.44
N ILE A 70 15.10 17.17 -9.03
CA ILE A 70 15.75 16.40 -7.97
C ILE A 70 17.21 16.11 -8.35
N LEU A 71 17.45 15.58 -9.55
CA LEU A 71 18.81 15.27 -10.01
C LEU A 71 19.69 16.50 -10.08
N ASN A 72 19.16 17.63 -10.58
CA ASN A 72 19.89 18.89 -10.63
C ASN A 72 20.22 19.43 -9.23
N ALA A 73 19.27 19.38 -8.29
CA ALA A 73 19.52 19.81 -6.92
C ALA A 73 20.58 18.94 -6.23
N LEU A 74 20.49 17.62 -6.41
CA LEU A 74 21.42 16.70 -5.79
C LEU A 74 22.83 16.79 -6.40
N ALA A 75 22.95 16.86 -7.73
CA ALA A 75 24.22 17.01 -8.43
C ALA A 75 24.94 18.33 -8.06
N ASN A 76 24.19 19.40 -7.80
CA ASN A 76 24.74 20.67 -7.32
C ASN A 76 24.99 20.70 -5.79
N ARG A 77 24.99 19.53 -5.13
CA ARG A 77 25.25 19.39 -3.68
C ARG A 77 24.37 20.29 -2.80
N ALA A 78 23.09 20.43 -3.13
CA ALA A 78 22.14 21.15 -2.27
C ALA A 78 22.17 20.58 -0.84
N PRO A 79 22.38 21.41 0.22
CA PRO A 79 22.61 20.91 1.58
C PRO A 79 21.48 20.04 2.12
N MET A 80 20.23 20.43 1.86
CA MET A 80 19.05 19.66 2.27
C MET A 80 18.00 19.71 1.18
N VAL A 81 17.55 18.53 0.76
CA VAL A 81 16.48 18.38 -0.23
C VAL A 81 15.38 17.54 0.39
N ILE A 82 14.13 17.97 0.28
CA ILE A 82 12.97 17.19 0.70
C ILE A 82 12.06 16.86 -0.48
N ILE A 83 11.76 15.58 -0.63
CA ILE A 83 10.96 15.01 -1.73
C ILE A 83 9.87 14.07 -1.20
N THR A 84 8.88 13.77 -2.03
CA THR A 84 7.85 12.80 -1.66
C THR A 84 8.35 11.37 -1.93
N GLU A 85 7.80 10.40 -1.21
CA GLU A 85 8.04 8.96 -1.45
C GLU A 85 7.82 8.59 -2.92
N GLU A 86 6.76 9.11 -3.55
CA GLU A 86 6.47 8.84 -4.95
C GLU A 86 7.56 9.39 -5.89
N ALA A 87 8.09 10.58 -5.60
CA ALA A 87 9.19 11.14 -6.37
C ALA A 87 10.49 10.34 -6.17
N PHE A 88 10.73 9.86 -4.95
CA PHE A 88 11.87 9.01 -4.62
C PHE A 88 11.81 7.66 -5.36
N ARG A 89 10.67 6.97 -5.35
CA ARG A 89 10.47 5.72 -6.10
C ARG A 89 10.70 5.89 -7.59
N ARG A 90 10.27 7.03 -8.15
CA ARG A 90 10.33 7.28 -9.59
C ARG A 90 11.69 7.75 -10.09
N THR A 91 12.46 8.44 -9.26
CA THR A 91 13.71 9.07 -9.69
C THR A 91 14.87 8.12 -9.48
N HIS A 92 15.50 7.69 -10.58
CA HIS A 92 16.74 6.93 -10.51
C HIS A 92 17.90 7.88 -10.20
N ILE A 93 18.45 7.77 -8.99
CA ILE A 93 19.59 8.55 -8.53
C ILE A 93 20.83 7.66 -8.65
N SER A 94 21.83 8.12 -9.41
CA SER A 94 23.07 7.36 -9.63
C SER A 94 23.90 7.25 -8.35
N TRP A 95 24.74 6.23 -8.28
CA TRP A 95 25.62 5.98 -7.13
C TRP A 95 26.54 7.18 -6.84
N ASP A 96 27.09 7.82 -7.87
CA ASP A 96 27.99 8.99 -7.74
C ASP A 96 27.33 10.18 -7.02
N ILE A 97 26.00 10.30 -7.11
CA ILE A 97 25.25 11.33 -6.38
C ILE A 97 24.92 10.83 -4.97
N LYS A 98 24.51 9.56 -4.82
CA LYS A 98 24.10 9.00 -3.52
C LYS A 98 25.22 9.05 -2.48
N CYS A 99 26.47 8.78 -2.88
CA CYS A 99 27.60 8.65 -1.95
C CYS A 99 28.00 9.96 -1.26
N ASP A 100 27.45 11.08 -1.73
CA ASP A 100 27.61 12.41 -1.13
C ASP A 100 26.50 12.80 -0.13
N TYR A 101 25.47 11.96 0.05
CA TYR A 101 24.27 12.29 0.81
C TYR A 101 23.93 11.26 1.90
N HIS A 102 23.40 11.76 3.02
CA HIS A 102 22.60 10.97 3.95
C HIS A 102 21.15 10.87 3.46
N LEU A 103 20.52 9.70 3.62
CA LEU A 103 19.12 9.48 3.30
C LEU A 103 18.30 9.35 4.60
N ILE A 104 17.25 10.15 4.71
CA ILE A 104 16.25 10.06 5.78
C ILE A 104 14.90 9.75 5.15
N ILE A 105 14.24 8.69 5.62
CA ILE A 105 12.89 8.29 5.21
C ILE A 105 11.97 8.42 6.43
N ASP A 106 11.03 9.34 6.39
CA ASP A 106 9.96 9.46 7.39
C ASP A 106 8.73 8.69 6.90
N GLU A 107 8.30 7.70 7.67
CA GLU A 107 7.35 6.63 7.38
C GLU A 107 7.84 5.53 6.41
N ALA A 108 7.35 4.31 6.62
CA ALA A 108 7.76 3.16 5.81
C ALA A 108 7.22 3.28 4.37
N ILE A 109 8.12 3.11 3.40
CA ILE A 109 7.76 3.05 1.98
C ILE A 109 7.04 1.73 1.71
N ASN A 110 5.95 1.76 0.95
CA ASN A 110 5.37 0.51 0.45
C ASN A 110 6.17 0.02 -0.76
N PRO A 111 6.88 -1.11 -0.67
CA PRO A 111 7.77 -1.55 -1.73
C PRO A 111 7.06 -2.42 -2.77
N TYR A 112 5.79 -2.80 -2.56
CA TYR A 112 5.08 -3.73 -3.42
C TYR A 112 3.84 -3.09 -4.06
N SER A 113 3.64 -3.37 -5.35
CA SER A 113 2.40 -3.04 -6.04
C SER A 113 2.07 -4.08 -7.13
N ILE A 114 0.89 -3.98 -7.72
CA ILE A 114 0.50 -4.79 -8.87
C ILE A 114 0.00 -3.85 -9.97
N GLU A 115 0.56 -4.02 -11.17
CA GLU A 115 0.18 -3.27 -12.36
C GLU A 115 -0.64 -4.20 -13.27
N GLU A 116 -1.91 -3.85 -13.47
CA GLU A 116 -2.80 -4.51 -14.42
C GLU A 116 -2.76 -3.76 -15.75
N LEU A 117 -2.19 -4.38 -16.77
CA LEU A 117 -1.94 -3.80 -18.07
C LEU A 117 -2.96 -4.31 -19.08
N ARG A 118 -3.48 -3.38 -19.88
CA ARG A 118 -4.16 -3.71 -21.14
C ARG A 118 -3.17 -3.45 -22.26
N ILE A 119 -2.85 -4.49 -23.01
CA ILE A 119 -1.74 -4.47 -23.95
C ILE A 119 -2.31 -4.46 -25.36
N ASP A 120 -1.85 -3.51 -26.17
CA ASP A 120 -2.13 -3.51 -27.60
C ASP A 120 -1.50 -4.77 -28.22
N PRO A 121 -2.22 -5.51 -29.09
CA PRO A 121 -1.69 -6.71 -29.73
C PRO A 121 -0.30 -6.53 -30.37
N LYS A 122 0.01 -5.34 -30.91
CA LYS A 122 1.32 -5.04 -31.49
C LYS A 122 2.44 -5.01 -30.45
N ILE A 123 2.14 -4.49 -29.25
CA ILE A 123 3.08 -4.46 -28.13
C ILE A 123 3.25 -5.88 -27.55
N ALA A 124 2.16 -6.65 -27.47
CA ALA A 124 2.18 -8.01 -26.94
C ALA A 124 3.19 -8.91 -27.66
N LEU A 125 3.31 -8.76 -28.98
CA LEU A 125 4.26 -9.48 -29.85
C LEU A 125 5.74 -9.10 -29.63
N GLN A 126 6.01 -8.10 -28.79
CA GLN A 126 7.37 -7.61 -28.52
C GLN A 126 7.80 -7.82 -27.06
N LEU A 127 6.90 -8.26 -26.18
CA LEU A 127 7.18 -8.33 -24.74
C LEU A 127 8.26 -9.36 -24.38
N ASP A 128 8.34 -10.47 -25.11
CA ASP A 128 9.37 -11.50 -24.98
C ASP A 128 10.77 -11.02 -25.38
N LYS A 129 10.84 -9.96 -26.20
CA LYS A 129 12.09 -9.27 -26.57
C LYS A 129 12.51 -8.23 -25.54
N ILE A 130 11.58 -7.79 -24.70
CA ILE A 130 11.81 -6.74 -23.69
C ILE A 130 12.13 -7.37 -22.34
N PHE A 131 11.43 -8.45 -22.00
CA PHE A 131 11.57 -9.14 -20.73
C PHE A 131 12.01 -10.59 -20.92
N SER A 132 12.90 -11.06 -20.07
CA SER A 132 13.14 -12.50 -19.84
C SER A 132 12.87 -12.83 -18.39
N VAL A 133 12.66 -14.11 -18.09
CA VAL A 133 12.69 -14.58 -16.70
C VAL A 133 14.15 -14.66 -16.22
N GLU A 134 14.44 -14.18 -15.01
CA GLU A 134 15.80 -14.20 -14.42
C GLU A 134 16.20 -15.58 -13.89
N GLU A 135 15.24 -16.33 -13.36
CA GLU A 135 15.53 -17.67 -12.81
C GLU A 135 15.61 -18.69 -13.96
N GLU A 136 16.70 -19.46 -14.02
CA GLU A 136 16.71 -20.82 -14.58
C GLU A 136 15.86 -21.75 -13.70
N CYS A 137 14.65 -21.34 -13.36
CA CYS A 137 13.74 -22.22 -12.66
C CYS A 137 13.46 -23.40 -13.58
N LYS A 138 13.56 -24.61 -13.01
CA LYS A 138 12.91 -25.80 -13.55
C LYS A 138 11.50 -25.38 -13.92
N GLY A 139 11.19 -25.28 -15.22
CA GLY A 139 9.91 -24.75 -15.65
C GLY A 139 8.76 -25.58 -15.07
N TRP A 140 7.56 -25.02 -14.94
CA TRP A 140 6.39 -25.81 -14.54
C TRP A 140 6.21 -27.08 -15.37
N GLU A 141 6.57 -27.01 -16.65
CA GLU A 141 6.60 -28.16 -17.56
C GLU A 141 7.55 -29.25 -17.08
N GLN A 142 8.78 -28.91 -16.67
CA GLN A 142 9.75 -29.87 -16.13
C GLN A 142 9.30 -30.41 -14.77
N TYR A 143 8.68 -29.59 -13.92
CA TYR A 143 8.11 -30.06 -12.67
C TYR A 143 6.97 -31.07 -12.89
N GLU A 144 6.01 -30.74 -13.74
CA GLU A 144 4.85 -31.61 -14.00
C GLU A 144 5.23 -32.88 -14.77
N SER A 145 6.15 -32.80 -15.74
CA SER A 145 6.54 -33.95 -16.58
C SER A 145 7.55 -34.89 -15.92
N TYR A 146 8.40 -34.38 -15.03
CA TYR A 146 9.50 -35.16 -14.45
C TYR A 146 9.45 -35.20 -12.93
N PHE A 147 9.61 -34.05 -12.25
CA PHE A 147 9.80 -34.07 -10.79
C PHE A 147 8.59 -34.59 -10.02
N LYS A 148 7.39 -34.14 -10.37
CA LYS A 148 6.16 -34.54 -9.68
C LYS A 148 5.90 -36.04 -9.80
N PRO A 149 5.93 -36.68 -10.99
CA PRO A 149 5.84 -38.14 -11.10
C PRO A 149 6.90 -38.87 -10.28
N GLU A 150 8.15 -38.40 -10.27
CA GLU A 150 9.23 -39.05 -9.54
C GLU A 150 9.04 -38.94 -8.03
N ILE A 151 8.65 -37.78 -7.50
CA ILE A 151 8.33 -37.60 -6.07
C ILE A 151 7.17 -38.51 -5.64
N GLU A 152 6.13 -38.63 -6.47
CA GLU A 152 4.98 -39.49 -6.18
C GLU A 152 5.34 -40.98 -6.14
N LYS A 153 6.34 -41.41 -6.93
CA LYS A 153 6.86 -42.79 -6.92
C LYS A 153 7.78 -43.11 -5.75
N MET A 154 8.31 -42.10 -5.04
CA MET A 154 9.21 -42.34 -3.90
C MET A 154 8.49 -43.10 -2.79
N ASP A 155 9.16 -44.10 -2.20
CA ASP A 155 8.66 -44.81 -1.03
C ASP A 155 9.11 -44.09 0.26
N ILE A 156 8.51 -42.92 0.48
CA ILE A 156 8.77 -42.04 1.63
C ILE A 156 7.45 -41.57 2.25
N SER A 157 7.51 -41.04 3.47
CA SER A 157 6.31 -40.59 4.17
C SER A 157 5.60 -39.45 3.42
N ALA A 158 4.28 -39.30 3.63
CA ALA A 158 3.51 -38.22 3.01
C ALA A 158 4.03 -36.81 3.38
N ALA A 159 4.56 -36.65 4.60
CA ALA A 159 5.17 -35.41 5.05
C ALA A 159 6.47 -35.10 4.29
N GLU A 160 7.30 -36.13 4.03
CA GLU A 160 8.50 -35.98 3.21
C GLU A 160 8.16 -35.70 1.75
N LYS A 161 7.20 -36.42 1.15
CA LYS A 161 6.72 -36.10 -0.21
C LYS A 161 6.26 -34.66 -0.32
N LEU A 162 5.49 -34.17 0.65
CA LEU A 162 5.05 -32.77 0.68
C LEU A 162 6.22 -31.79 0.72
N LYS A 163 7.27 -32.10 1.50
CA LYS A 163 8.51 -31.32 1.55
C LYS A 163 9.21 -31.33 0.19
N TRP A 164 9.38 -32.49 -0.44
CA TRP A 164 9.96 -32.60 -1.77
C TRP A 164 9.15 -31.83 -2.83
N HIS A 165 7.83 -31.92 -2.80
CA HIS A 165 6.99 -31.10 -3.67
C HIS A 165 7.22 -29.61 -3.43
N LYS A 166 7.31 -29.16 -2.18
CA LYS A 166 7.59 -27.75 -1.85
C LYS A 166 8.97 -27.30 -2.34
N ASP A 167 9.99 -28.14 -2.22
CA ASP A 167 11.36 -27.82 -2.60
C ASP A 167 11.57 -27.81 -4.13
N PHE A 168 10.80 -28.60 -4.88
CA PHE A 168 10.94 -28.72 -6.34
C PHE A 168 9.84 -28.02 -7.15
N GLN A 169 8.72 -27.65 -6.52
CA GLN A 169 7.65 -26.91 -7.17
C GLN A 169 8.15 -25.51 -7.54
N PRO A 170 8.00 -25.10 -8.82
CA PRO A 170 8.41 -23.77 -9.22
C PRO A 170 7.56 -22.73 -8.51
N LYS A 171 8.17 -21.61 -8.15
CA LYS A 171 7.47 -20.49 -7.54
C LYS A 171 6.33 -20.01 -8.44
N SER A 172 5.25 -19.54 -7.81
CA SER A 172 4.07 -19.04 -8.54
C SER A 172 4.38 -17.77 -9.33
N TRP A 173 5.33 -16.97 -8.84
CA TRP A 173 5.84 -15.77 -9.48
C TRP A 173 7.32 -15.91 -9.79
N ALA A 174 7.70 -15.53 -11.01
CA ALA A 174 9.08 -15.51 -11.49
C ALA A 174 9.53 -14.06 -11.70
N SER A 175 10.78 -13.75 -11.34
CA SER A 175 11.39 -12.43 -11.57
C SER A 175 11.64 -12.21 -13.06
N LEU A 176 11.40 -10.99 -13.54
CA LEU A 176 11.63 -10.56 -14.91
C LEU A 176 12.85 -9.65 -14.98
N LYS A 177 13.79 -10.01 -15.86
CA LYS A 177 14.89 -9.18 -16.32
C LYS A 177 14.42 -8.30 -17.47
N ARG A 178 14.93 -7.08 -17.53
CA ARG A 178 14.81 -6.22 -18.71
C ARG A 178 15.99 -6.52 -19.65
N ILE A 179 15.71 -6.95 -20.89
CA ILE A 179 16.72 -7.26 -21.91
C ILE A 179 16.89 -6.10 -22.91
N ALA A 180 15.88 -5.23 -23.01
CA ALA A 180 15.79 -4.03 -23.83
C ALA A 180 15.68 -4.23 -25.36
N VAL A 181 14.84 -3.37 -25.95
CA VAL A 181 15.08 -2.74 -27.26
C VAL A 181 14.78 -1.26 -27.05
N GLU A 182 15.80 -0.41 -27.02
CA GLU A 182 15.73 1.01 -26.61
C GLU A 182 14.93 1.93 -27.56
N SER A 183 14.32 1.44 -28.64
CA SER A 183 13.92 2.30 -29.76
C SER A 183 12.42 2.43 -30.03
N SER A 184 11.54 2.04 -29.10
CA SER A 184 10.09 2.13 -29.31
C SER A 184 9.49 3.33 -28.55
N SER A 185 9.04 4.35 -29.29
CA SER A 185 8.36 5.55 -28.76
C SER A 185 7.14 5.21 -27.90
N ILE A 186 6.52 4.05 -28.14
CA ILE A 186 5.35 3.54 -27.42
C ILE A 186 5.62 3.38 -25.91
N PHE A 187 6.85 3.05 -25.50
CA PHE A 187 7.20 2.88 -24.08
C PHE A 187 7.42 4.20 -23.36
N GLN A 188 7.74 5.27 -24.09
CA GLN A 188 7.95 6.60 -23.52
C GLN A 188 6.64 7.35 -23.31
N GLU A 189 5.56 7.03 -24.03
CA GLU A 189 4.30 7.77 -23.90
C GLU A 189 3.41 7.30 -22.74
N SER A 190 3.44 6.00 -22.39
CA SER A 190 2.60 5.46 -21.31
C SER A 190 3.25 5.54 -19.94
N LEU A 191 2.55 6.14 -18.97
CA LEU A 191 2.94 6.16 -17.56
C LEU A 191 3.15 4.76 -16.97
N GLN A 192 2.35 3.78 -17.39
CA GLN A 192 2.49 2.39 -16.91
C GLN A 192 3.78 1.77 -17.43
N TRP A 193 4.12 1.96 -18.71
CA TRP A 193 5.38 1.46 -19.28
C TRP A 193 6.59 2.12 -18.65
N ARG A 194 6.56 3.44 -18.39
CA ARG A 194 7.64 4.13 -17.66
C ARG A 194 7.89 3.53 -16.27
N ARG A 195 6.83 3.12 -15.54
CA ARG A 195 6.98 2.45 -14.23
C ARG A 195 7.62 1.09 -14.35
N LEU A 196 7.21 0.31 -15.34
CA LEU A 196 7.78 -1.02 -15.58
C LEU A 196 9.23 -0.95 -16.04
N MET A 197 9.59 0.08 -16.81
CA MET A 197 10.98 0.31 -17.25
C MET A 197 11.86 1.01 -16.21
N ASN A 198 11.30 1.37 -15.05
CA ASN A 198 12.07 2.07 -14.02
C ASN A 198 13.13 1.13 -13.39
N PRO A 199 14.43 1.49 -13.40
CA PRO A 199 15.49 0.67 -12.81
C PRO A 199 15.35 0.49 -11.29
N ASN A 200 14.64 1.39 -10.60
CA ASN A 200 14.35 1.28 -9.17
C ASN A 200 13.35 0.17 -8.83
N THR A 201 12.84 -0.59 -9.81
CA THR A 201 11.89 -1.67 -9.58
C THR A 201 12.38 -2.99 -10.15
N ARG A 202 12.02 -4.09 -9.48
CA ARG A 202 12.03 -5.44 -10.01
C ARG A 202 10.61 -5.83 -10.39
N LEU A 203 10.50 -6.61 -11.45
CA LEU A 203 9.22 -7.02 -12.01
C LEU A 203 9.04 -8.50 -11.80
N TRP A 204 7.80 -8.91 -11.56
CA TRP A 204 7.45 -10.29 -11.32
C TRP A 204 6.23 -10.66 -12.13
N VAL A 205 6.22 -11.87 -12.68
CA VAL A 205 5.09 -12.38 -13.47
C VAL A 205 4.74 -13.79 -13.05
N THR A 206 3.45 -14.15 -13.17
CA THR A 206 3.07 -15.55 -13.00
C THR A 206 3.47 -16.36 -14.23
N TRP A 207 3.71 -17.66 -14.06
CA TRP A 207 4.05 -18.53 -15.19
C TRP A 207 2.98 -18.56 -16.29
N GLY A 208 1.70 -18.59 -15.90
CA GLY A 208 0.60 -18.52 -16.88
C GLY A 208 0.57 -17.21 -17.66
N HIS A 209 1.02 -16.10 -17.07
CA HIS A 209 1.18 -14.82 -17.79
C HIS A 209 2.45 -14.79 -18.64
N TRP A 210 3.54 -15.38 -18.17
CA TRP A 210 4.77 -15.51 -18.97
C TRP A 210 4.57 -16.35 -20.23
N GLN A 211 3.81 -17.45 -20.15
CA GLN A 211 3.46 -18.25 -21.33
C GLN A 211 2.66 -17.43 -22.35
N LYS A 212 1.73 -16.59 -21.90
CA LYS A 212 0.99 -15.68 -22.79
C LYS A 212 1.89 -14.62 -23.42
N ILE A 213 2.89 -14.12 -22.68
CA ILE A 213 3.90 -13.19 -23.21
C ILE A 213 4.67 -13.87 -24.35
N LYS A 214 5.19 -15.09 -24.12
CA LYS A 214 5.91 -15.86 -25.15
C LYS A 214 5.06 -16.18 -26.38
N ALA A 215 3.78 -16.46 -26.19
CA ALA A 215 2.86 -16.77 -27.28
C ALA A 215 2.39 -15.53 -28.06
N GLY A 216 2.67 -14.30 -27.58
CA GLY A 216 2.14 -13.07 -28.15
C GLY A 216 0.63 -12.87 -27.95
N ASP A 217 -0.05 -13.76 -27.21
CA ASP A 217 -1.50 -13.75 -26.98
C ASP A 217 -1.85 -13.10 -25.62
N THR A 218 -1.36 -11.88 -25.42
CA THR A 218 -1.59 -11.15 -24.16
C THR A 218 -2.33 -9.85 -24.42
N ARG A 219 -3.64 -9.84 -24.14
CA ARG A 219 -4.44 -8.60 -24.09
C ARG A 219 -4.52 -7.99 -22.69
N GLU A 220 -4.37 -8.83 -21.66
CA GLU A 220 -4.38 -8.43 -20.27
C GLU A 220 -3.22 -9.13 -19.55
N LEU A 221 -2.41 -8.35 -18.84
CA LEU A 221 -1.25 -8.83 -18.09
C LEU A 221 -1.30 -8.27 -16.67
N SER A 222 -0.90 -9.07 -15.70
CA SER A 222 -0.67 -8.61 -14.33
C SER A 222 0.79 -8.83 -13.99
N ILE A 223 1.49 -7.73 -13.69
CA ILE A 223 2.89 -7.71 -13.27
C ILE A 223 2.91 -7.22 -11.82
N ALA A 224 3.51 -8.00 -10.92
CA ALA A 224 3.83 -7.50 -9.59
C ALA A 224 5.13 -6.69 -9.67
N VAL A 225 5.13 -5.54 -9.01
CA VAL A 225 6.25 -4.61 -8.99
C VAL A 225 6.77 -4.56 -7.57
N GLU A 226 8.08 -4.71 -7.43
CA GLU A 226 8.80 -4.63 -6.17
C GLU A 226 9.87 -3.56 -6.27
N LEU A 227 10.13 -2.80 -5.21
CA LEU A 227 11.28 -1.89 -5.19
C LEU A 227 12.60 -2.68 -5.20
N ASN A 228 13.58 -2.15 -5.92
CA ASN A 228 14.93 -2.66 -5.95
C ASN A 228 15.69 -2.15 -4.71
N ASP A 229 16.35 -3.04 -3.98
CA ASP A 229 17.11 -2.73 -2.76
C ASP A 229 18.30 -1.80 -3.03
N SER A 230 18.82 -1.77 -4.27
CA SER A 230 19.82 -0.78 -4.72
C SER A 230 19.39 0.68 -4.54
N MET A 231 18.09 0.95 -4.36
CA MET A 231 17.61 2.28 -3.96
C MET A 231 18.20 2.76 -2.63
N LEU A 232 18.50 1.85 -1.70
CA LEU A 232 19.09 2.14 -0.39
C LEU A 232 20.62 1.97 -0.37
N ASN A 233 21.21 1.46 -1.45
CA ASN A 233 22.66 1.27 -1.55
C ASN A 233 23.34 2.55 -2.05
N GLY A 234 24.53 2.82 -1.52
CA GLY A 234 25.40 3.92 -1.95
C GLY A 234 25.19 5.24 -1.21
N TRP A 235 24.24 5.36 -0.30
CA TRP A 235 24.12 6.53 0.58
C TRP A 235 25.18 6.49 1.70
N ILE A 236 25.58 7.65 2.24
CA ILE A 236 26.49 7.72 3.41
C ILE A 236 25.87 6.97 4.60
N SER A 237 24.57 7.17 4.81
CA SER A 237 23.78 6.40 5.77
C SER A 237 22.31 6.45 5.38
N VAL A 238 21.54 5.42 5.76
CA VAL A 238 20.08 5.41 5.63
C VAL A 238 19.45 5.39 7.03
N HIS A 239 18.62 6.39 7.33
CA HIS A 239 17.78 6.44 8.52
C HIS A 239 16.31 6.32 8.11
N ILE A 240 15.59 5.36 8.70
CA ILE A 240 14.16 5.20 8.49
C ILE A 240 13.45 5.34 9.83
N ALA A 241 12.47 6.22 9.88
CA ALA A 241 11.59 6.40 11.02
C ALA A 241 10.19 5.95 10.61
N ALA A 242 9.70 4.84 11.16
CA ALA A 242 8.41 4.28 10.77
C ALA A 242 7.76 3.65 11.98
N ALA A 243 6.45 3.85 12.14
CA ALA A 243 5.79 3.30 13.32
C ALA A 243 5.81 1.77 13.28
N ALA A 244 6.13 1.13 14.40
CA ALA A 244 6.10 -0.32 14.55
C ALA A 244 6.71 -1.04 13.33
N PHE A 245 7.93 -0.64 12.97
CA PHE A 245 8.56 -0.94 11.69
C PHE A 245 8.46 -2.41 11.26
N ASP A 246 8.62 -3.35 12.19
CA ASP A 246 8.51 -4.78 11.93
C ASP A 246 7.15 -5.26 11.44
N SER A 247 6.10 -4.45 11.60
CA SER A 247 4.75 -4.74 11.08
C SER A 247 4.51 -4.15 9.69
N THR A 248 5.52 -3.59 9.03
CA THR A 248 5.39 -2.94 7.72
C THR A 248 5.87 -3.83 6.57
N PHE A 249 5.35 -3.61 5.37
CA PHE A 249 5.89 -4.26 4.17
C PHE A 249 7.35 -3.89 3.89
N MET A 250 7.81 -2.72 4.36
CA MET A 250 9.21 -2.34 4.23
C MET A 250 10.13 -3.25 5.05
N SER A 251 9.76 -3.61 6.29
CA SER A 251 10.54 -4.57 7.07
C SER A 251 10.58 -5.95 6.42
N MET A 252 9.44 -6.43 5.91
CA MET A 252 9.38 -7.69 5.15
C MET A 252 10.29 -7.63 3.92
N TRP A 253 10.26 -6.52 3.18
CA TRP A 253 11.06 -6.32 1.99
C TRP A 253 12.56 -6.27 2.27
N LEU A 254 13.00 -5.57 3.33
CA LEU A 254 14.41 -5.58 3.72
C LEU A 254 14.88 -7.01 4.05
N LYS A 255 14.08 -7.76 4.82
CA LYS A 255 14.37 -9.15 5.19
C LYS A 255 14.43 -10.07 3.96
N ALA A 256 13.46 -9.96 3.05
CA ALA A 256 13.42 -10.76 1.82
C ALA A 256 14.63 -10.51 0.90
N ASN A 257 15.24 -9.34 1.00
CA ASN A 257 16.39 -8.93 0.21
C ASN A 257 17.71 -9.03 0.97
N GLY A 258 17.73 -9.64 2.15
CA GLY A 258 18.94 -9.80 2.95
C GLY A 258 19.54 -8.47 3.44
N VAL A 259 18.79 -7.36 3.40
CA VAL A 259 19.26 -6.06 3.86
C VAL A 259 19.21 -6.03 5.38
N THR A 260 20.39 -5.94 5.99
CA THR A 260 20.53 -5.87 7.45
C THR A 260 20.19 -4.47 7.96
N TYR A 261 19.57 -4.40 9.13
CA TYR A 261 19.27 -3.14 9.80
C TYR A 261 19.23 -3.31 11.31
N THR A 262 19.39 -2.19 12.01
CA THR A 262 19.29 -2.13 13.47
C THR A 262 18.14 -1.21 13.87
N ILE A 263 17.36 -1.63 14.86
CA ILE A 263 16.33 -0.80 15.50
C ILE A 263 17.01 -0.03 16.62
N CYS A 264 17.11 1.29 16.46
CA CYS A 264 17.74 2.18 17.45
C CYS A 264 16.77 2.52 18.58
N VAL A 265 15.47 2.60 18.27
CA VAL A 265 14.41 2.82 19.26
C VAL A 265 13.26 1.86 18.93
N PRO A 266 12.95 0.89 19.81
CA PRO A 266 11.91 -0.09 19.56
C PRO A 266 10.51 0.51 19.66
N PHE A 267 9.54 -0.20 19.08
CA PHE A 267 8.13 0.11 19.29
C PHE A 267 7.71 -0.32 20.69
N THR A 268 6.97 0.54 21.38
CA THR A 268 6.24 0.20 22.60
C THR A 268 4.75 0.42 22.35
N PRO A 269 3.89 -0.60 22.57
CA PRO A 269 2.45 -0.44 22.41
C PRO A 269 1.90 0.70 23.28
N HIS A 270 0.82 1.33 22.82
CA HIS A 270 0.25 2.51 23.49
C HIS A 270 -0.57 2.13 24.70
N LYS A 271 -0.28 2.74 25.85
CA LYS A 271 -1.04 2.55 27.09
C LYS A 271 -2.48 3.06 27.01
N GLN A 272 -2.72 4.12 26.23
CA GLN A 272 -4.06 4.61 26.00
C GLN A 272 -4.75 3.75 24.94
N VAL A 273 -5.82 3.07 25.33
CA VAL A 273 -6.50 2.08 24.48
C VAL A 273 -7.90 2.57 24.11
N PRO A 274 -8.31 2.49 22.83
CA PRO A 274 -9.66 2.87 22.43
C PRO A 274 -10.67 1.79 22.82
N ILE A 275 -11.95 2.16 22.81
CA ILE A 275 -13.06 1.21 22.87
C ILE A 275 -13.28 0.69 21.44
N PHE A 276 -12.98 -0.57 21.22
CA PHE A 276 -13.14 -1.21 19.91
C PHE A 276 -14.56 -1.74 19.74
N HIS A 277 -15.20 -1.36 18.65
CA HIS A 277 -16.48 -1.90 18.23
C HIS A 277 -16.25 -2.81 17.02
N VAL A 278 -16.33 -4.13 17.23
CA VAL A 278 -15.89 -5.16 16.27
C VAL A 278 -16.93 -6.26 16.12
N PRO A 279 -17.14 -6.84 14.92
CA PRO A 279 -18.08 -7.93 14.74
C PRO A 279 -17.83 -9.12 15.69
N GLU A 280 -18.88 -9.79 16.16
CA GLU A 280 -18.79 -11.00 17.01
C GLU A 280 -18.09 -12.16 16.29
N ASP A 281 -18.34 -12.32 15.00
CA ASP A 281 -17.77 -13.39 14.17
C ASP A 281 -16.47 -12.97 13.46
N SER A 282 -15.80 -13.95 12.84
CA SER A 282 -14.70 -13.78 11.86
C SER A 282 -15.14 -13.09 10.56
N PHE A 283 -16.02 -12.09 10.65
CA PHE A 283 -16.55 -11.34 9.55
C PHE A 283 -15.43 -10.57 8.84
N SER A 284 -15.32 -10.80 7.53
CA SER A 284 -14.39 -10.10 6.67
C SER A 284 -15.10 -9.15 5.73
N TRP A 285 -14.70 -7.87 5.81
CA TRP A 285 -15.15 -6.82 4.92
C TRP A 285 -14.25 -6.75 3.67
N SER A 286 -14.84 -7.08 2.53
CA SER A 286 -14.13 -7.11 1.24
C SER A 286 -15.03 -6.59 0.12
N LYS A 287 -14.45 -6.22 -1.02
CA LYS A 287 -15.22 -5.83 -2.21
C LYS A 287 -16.24 -6.90 -2.63
N TYR A 288 -15.89 -8.18 -2.48
CA TYR A 288 -16.82 -9.28 -2.74
C TYR A 288 -17.97 -9.29 -1.73
N ARG A 289 -17.66 -9.18 -0.43
CA ARG A 289 -18.67 -9.13 0.63
C ARG A 289 -19.62 -7.95 0.45
N ARG A 290 -19.09 -6.77 0.12
CA ARG A 290 -19.88 -5.56 -0.18
C ARG A 290 -20.89 -5.79 -1.29
N ASN A 291 -20.51 -6.50 -2.36
CA ASN A 291 -21.42 -6.81 -3.45
C ASN A 291 -22.47 -7.88 -3.07
N ALA A 292 -22.08 -8.85 -2.24
CA ALA A 292 -22.97 -9.94 -1.82
C ALA A 292 -23.95 -9.52 -0.71
N GLN A 293 -23.57 -8.56 0.14
CA GLN A 293 -24.33 -8.06 1.28
C GLN A 293 -24.32 -6.52 1.30
N PRO A 294 -25.02 -5.85 0.37
CA PRO A 294 -24.98 -4.39 0.24
C PRO A 294 -25.53 -3.63 1.46
N ASN A 295 -26.38 -4.26 2.27
CA ASN A 295 -26.95 -3.65 3.48
C ASN A 295 -26.02 -3.63 4.70
N ALA A 296 -24.95 -4.44 4.69
CA ALA A 296 -24.07 -4.59 5.87
C ALA A 296 -23.41 -3.26 6.26
N LEU A 297 -22.97 -2.45 5.29
CA LEU A 297 -22.35 -1.16 5.58
C LEU A 297 -23.36 -0.09 6.05
N PRO A 298 -24.52 0.12 5.39
CA PRO A 298 -25.57 0.98 5.92
C PRO A 298 -26.03 0.64 7.33
N GLU A 299 -26.20 -0.65 7.63
CA GLU A 299 -26.62 -1.08 8.95
C GLU A 299 -25.49 -0.87 9.98
N PHE A 300 -24.22 -1.06 9.60
CA PHE A 300 -23.07 -0.73 10.44
C PHE A 300 -23.04 0.75 10.79
N TYR A 301 -23.34 1.61 9.80
CA TYR A 301 -23.43 3.04 10.04
C TYR A 301 -24.58 3.42 10.96
N ARG A 302 -25.76 2.78 10.86
CA ARG A 302 -26.84 2.97 11.83
C ARG A 302 -26.41 2.61 13.26
N TYR A 303 -25.63 1.54 13.41
CA TYR A 303 -25.05 1.19 14.70
C TYR A 303 -24.12 2.30 15.22
N VAL A 304 -23.19 2.77 14.37
CA VAL A 304 -22.24 3.85 14.72
C VAL A 304 -23.00 5.12 15.14
N GLU A 305 -23.99 5.56 14.36
CA GLU A 305 -24.80 6.75 14.68
C GLU A 305 -25.51 6.62 16.03
N LYS A 306 -26.06 5.43 16.34
CA LYS A 306 -26.68 5.16 17.64
C LYS A 306 -25.69 5.29 18.79
N GLN A 307 -24.45 4.83 18.61
CA GLN A 307 -23.40 4.97 19.64
C GLN A 307 -22.96 6.43 19.81
N LEU A 308 -22.89 7.19 18.72
CA LEU A 308 -22.37 8.56 18.73
C LEU A 308 -23.40 9.63 19.07
N LYS A 309 -24.70 9.32 18.99
CA LYS A 309 -25.80 10.27 19.29
C LYS A 309 -25.64 11.61 18.56
N GLY A 310 -25.19 11.57 17.30
CA GLY A 310 -24.96 12.74 16.46
C GLY A 310 -23.57 13.40 16.58
N GLY A 311 -22.69 12.97 17.49
CA GLY A 311 -21.33 13.52 17.62
C GLY A 311 -20.43 13.21 16.42
N PRO A 312 -19.44 14.05 16.07
CA PRO A 312 -18.64 13.88 14.85
C PRO A 312 -17.85 12.56 14.82
N CYS A 313 -17.66 12.00 13.62
CA CYS A 313 -16.88 10.77 13.43
C CYS A 313 -15.88 10.92 12.29
N LEU A 314 -14.60 10.62 12.54
CA LEU A 314 -13.63 10.47 11.46
C LEU A 314 -13.92 9.19 10.68
N VAL A 315 -14.05 9.28 9.37
CA VAL A 315 -14.43 8.12 8.54
C VAL A 315 -13.42 7.89 7.43
N VAL A 316 -12.86 6.68 7.37
CA VAL A 316 -12.15 6.19 6.19
C VAL A 316 -12.97 5.11 5.49
N ARG A 317 -13.27 5.33 4.21
CA ARG A 317 -14.07 4.43 3.38
C ARG A 317 -13.54 4.42 1.94
N ASN A 318 -13.91 3.40 1.18
CA ASN A 318 -13.50 3.31 -0.22
C ASN A 318 -13.99 4.51 -1.03
N ASN A 319 -13.18 4.98 -1.99
CA ASN A 319 -13.55 6.13 -2.82
C ASN A 319 -14.74 5.88 -3.74
N ASP A 320 -14.99 4.62 -4.12
CA ASP A 320 -16.13 4.22 -4.93
C ASP A 320 -17.41 3.99 -4.11
N GLU A 321 -17.34 4.12 -2.77
CA GLU A 321 -18.50 4.05 -1.90
C GLU A 321 -19.16 5.43 -1.82
N ILE A 322 -20.34 5.59 -2.39
CA ILE A 322 -21.03 6.89 -2.44
C ILE A 322 -22.39 6.82 -1.74
N ALA A 323 -22.99 5.63 -1.68
CA ALA A 323 -24.35 5.42 -1.21
C ALA A 323 -24.44 5.36 0.32
N ALA A 324 -23.51 4.68 0.99
CA ALA A 324 -23.46 4.63 2.44
C ALA A 324 -22.57 5.77 3.00
N LYS A 325 -23.16 6.66 3.80
CA LYS A 325 -22.47 7.73 4.53
C LYS A 325 -23.02 7.85 5.94
N LEU A 326 -22.17 8.26 6.89
CA LEU A 326 -22.62 8.68 8.21
C LEU A 326 -23.09 10.14 8.12
N SER A 327 -24.17 10.47 8.81
CA SER A 327 -24.74 11.83 8.85
C SER A 327 -23.76 12.89 9.42
N ASN A 328 -22.86 12.45 10.28
CA ASN A 328 -21.85 13.23 11.01
C ASN A 328 -20.41 12.89 10.56
N GLU A 329 -20.22 12.44 9.31
CA GLU A 329 -18.89 12.04 8.81
C GLU A 329 -17.94 13.23 8.59
N GLN A 330 -16.72 13.09 9.13
CA GLN A 330 -15.54 13.82 8.72
C GLN A 330 -14.65 12.86 7.93
N LYS A 331 -14.83 12.86 6.60
CA LYS A 331 -14.13 11.90 5.73
C LYS A 331 -12.63 12.21 5.68
N VAL A 332 -11.80 11.20 5.95
CA VAL A 332 -10.34 11.25 5.79
C VAL A 332 -9.87 10.35 4.66
N THR A 333 -8.74 10.71 4.05
CA THR A 333 -8.05 9.90 3.05
C THR A 333 -7.28 8.74 3.71
N HIS A 334 -6.90 7.73 2.92
CA HIS A 334 -6.06 6.63 3.42
C HIS A 334 -4.64 7.07 3.78
N ASN A 335 -4.11 8.10 3.11
CA ASN A 335 -2.88 8.78 3.50
C ASN A 335 -3.23 9.94 4.43
N VAL A 336 -2.89 9.83 5.71
CA VAL A 336 -3.16 10.83 6.76
C VAL A 336 -1.90 11.50 7.30
N HIS A 337 -0.75 11.26 6.67
CA HIS A 337 0.52 11.80 7.15
C HIS A 337 0.57 13.32 7.01
N GLY A 338 0.96 14.00 8.09
CA GLY A 338 0.93 15.47 8.21
C GLY A 338 -0.41 16.05 8.68
N ILE A 339 -1.49 15.26 8.73
CA ILE A 339 -2.79 15.74 9.22
C ILE A 339 -2.81 15.74 10.75
N ASN A 340 -3.01 16.92 11.35
CA ASN A 340 -3.06 17.11 12.79
C ASN A 340 -4.35 17.77 13.29
N THR A 341 -5.29 18.10 12.39
CA THR A 341 -6.50 18.88 12.69
C THR A 341 -7.60 18.12 13.45
N TYR A 342 -7.43 16.81 13.67
CA TYR A 342 -8.48 15.95 14.24
C TYR A 342 -8.17 15.45 15.66
N SER A 343 -7.23 16.10 16.34
CA SER A 343 -6.78 15.73 17.70
C SER A 343 -7.86 15.85 18.78
N ASP A 344 -8.99 16.46 18.47
CA ASP A 344 -10.16 16.59 19.35
C ASP A 344 -11.21 15.48 19.11
N SER A 345 -11.10 14.72 18.02
CA SER A 345 -12.07 13.69 17.67
C SER A 345 -11.97 12.47 18.58
N THR A 346 -13.10 12.03 19.13
CA THR A 346 -13.19 10.85 20.01
C THR A 346 -13.86 9.65 19.34
N ALA A 347 -14.06 9.69 18.01
CA ALA A 347 -14.71 8.63 17.27
C ALA A 347 -14.09 8.44 15.89
N VAL A 348 -13.70 7.21 15.58
CA VAL A 348 -13.08 6.83 14.30
C VAL A 348 -13.79 5.60 13.74
N CYS A 349 -14.29 5.70 12.51
CA CYS A 349 -14.94 4.63 11.76
C CYS A 349 -14.07 4.17 10.59
N LEU A 350 -13.65 2.91 10.65
CA LEU A 350 -12.71 2.28 9.74
C LEU A 350 -13.45 1.24 8.90
N SER A 351 -14.08 1.69 7.81
CA SER A 351 -15.05 0.91 7.02
C SER A 351 -14.58 0.57 5.60
N THR A 352 -13.28 0.74 5.33
CA THR A 352 -12.70 0.46 4.01
C THR A 352 -12.55 -1.06 3.79
N ALA A 353 -12.96 -1.54 2.62
CA ALA A 353 -12.83 -2.93 2.20
C ALA A 353 -11.49 -3.17 1.48
N LEU A 354 -10.38 -2.79 2.11
CA LEU A 354 -9.03 -2.91 1.55
C LEU A 354 -8.45 -4.28 1.87
N LYS A 355 -8.58 -5.21 0.93
CA LYS A 355 -7.83 -6.48 0.92
C LYS A 355 -7.05 -6.59 -0.39
N PRO A 356 -5.82 -7.14 -0.36
CA PRO A 356 -5.10 -7.43 -1.59
C PRO A 356 -5.92 -8.40 -2.46
N GLY A 357 -5.87 -8.21 -3.77
CA GLY A 357 -6.44 -9.18 -4.72
C GLY A 357 -5.74 -10.53 -4.57
N TRP A 358 -6.39 -11.62 -4.99
CA TRP A 358 -5.85 -12.98 -4.82
C TRP A 358 -4.45 -13.15 -5.44
N ALA A 359 -4.24 -12.62 -6.65
CA ALA A 359 -2.93 -12.65 -7.30
C ALA A 359 -1.87 -11.88 -6.51
N PHE A 360 -2.20 -10.67 -6.04
CA PHE A 360 -1.27 -9.86 -5.25
C PHE A 360 -0.98 -10.48 -3.89
N LYS A 361 -1.99 -11.07 -3.23
CA LYS A 361 -1.79 -11.83 -1.99
C LYS A 361 -0.83 -12.99 -2.21
N ALA A 362 -0.99 -13.77 -3.27
CA ALA A 362 -0.08 -14.87 -3.60
C ALA A 362 1.37 -14.39 -3.83
N PHE A 363 1.55 -13.24 -4.47
CA PHE A 363 2.86 -12.60 -4.60
C PHE A 363 3.43 -12.20 -3.23
N LEU A 364 2.64 -11.51 -2.39
CA LEU A 364 3.07 -11.11 -1.06
C LEU A 364 3.40 -12.32 -0.16
N THR A 365 2.68 -13.44 -0.29
CA THR A 365 3.00 -14.69 0.40
C THR A 365 4.37 -15.21 0.01
N GLN A 366 4.69 -15.25 -1.28
CA GLN A 366 6.02 -15.65 -1.75
C GLN A 366 7.13 -14.74 -1.21
N GLN A 367 6.88 -13.42 -1.14
CA GLN A 367 7.84 -12.46 -0.58
C GLN A 367 7.98 -12.60 0.95
N ALA A 368 6.89 -12.91 1.65
CA ALA A 368 6.90 -13.17 3.08
C ALA A 368 7.73 -14.43 3.41
N GLU A 369 7.60 -15.48 2.62
CA GLU A 369 8.42 -16.69 2.75
C GLU A 369 9.90 -16.40 2.49
N ALA A 370 10.22 -15.60 1.47
CA ALA A 370 11.59 -15.12 1.22
C ALA A 370 12.16 -14.28 2.39
N ALA A 371 11.29 -13.55 3.10
CA ALA A 371 11.65 -12.82 4.32
C ALA A 371 11.83 -13.71 5.56
N GLY A 372 11.67 -15.04 5.43
CA GLY A 372 11.76 -15.99 6.54
C GLY A 372 10.55 -15.98 7.46
N LEU A 373 9.39 -15.45 7.01
CA LEU A 373 8.16 -15.52 7.79
C LEU A 373 7.56 -16.93 7.73
N TRP A 374 7.12 -17.41 8.88
CA TRP A 374 6.48 -18.73 9.04
C TRP A 374 5.15 -18.76 8.29
N THR A 375 4.89 -19.80 7.49
CA THR A 375 3.71 -19.92 6.62
C THR A 375 2.39 -19.66 7.36
N GLU A 376 2.25 -20.13 8.60
CA GLU A 376 1.04 -19.96 9.43
C GLU A 376 0.77 -18.50 9.84
N LYS A 377 1.79 -17.65 9.84
CA LYS A 377 1.70 -16.23 10.25
C LYS A 377 1.60 -15.28 9.05
N VAL A 378 1.82 -15.76 7.82
CA VAL A 378 1.90 -14.91 6.62
C VAL A 378 0.60 -14.15 6.39
N ASP A 379 -0.55 -14.82 6.51
CA ASP A 379 -1.85 -14.20 6.25
C ASP A 379 -2.15 -13.08 7.24
N GLY A 380 -1.95 -13.34 8.54
CA GLY A 380 -2.11 -12.33 9.59
C GLY A 380 -1.13 -11.17 9.42
N PHE A 381 0.12 -11.46 9.04
CA PHE A 381 1.11 -10.42 8.74
C PHE A 381 0.67 -9.53 7.57
N ILE A 382 0.24 -10.12 6.45
CA ILE A 382 -0.23 -9.36 5.28
C ILE A 382 -1.44 -8.50 5.64
N ALA A 383 -2.42 -9.05 6.37
CA ALA A 383 -3.58 -8.29 6.83
C ALA A 383 -3.17 -7.12 7.75
N LYS A 384 -2.22 -7.36 8.65
CA LYS A 384 -1.66 -6.33 9.54
C LYS A 384 -0.95 -5.22 8.77
N ALA A 385 0.01 -5.58 7.91
CA ALA A 385 0.79 -4.63 7.13
C ALA A 385 -0.05 -3.85 6.11
N PHE A 386 -1.07 -4.48 5.52
CA PHE A 386 -1.89 -3.86 4.47
C PHE A 386 -3.01 -2.97 5.02
N GLY A 387 -3.74 -3.43 6.03
CA GLY A 387 -4.92 -2.73 6.55
C GLY A 387 -4.73 -2.17 7.95
N SER A 388 -4.28 -3.01 8.89
CA SER A 388 -4.19 -2.63 10.32
C SER A 388 -3.20 -1.50 10.55
N TYR A 389 -2.07 -1.50 9.85
CA TYR A 389 -1.07 -0.44 9.94
C TYR A 389 -1.60 0.92 9.48
N MET A 390 -2.32 0.96 8.35
CA MET A 390 -2.95 2.18 7.86
C MET A 390 -4.04 2.67 8.82
N PHE A 391 -4.87 1.75 9.33
CA PHE A 391 -5.88 2.05 10.33
C PHE A 391 -5.30 2.59 11.64
N TYR A 392 -4.18 2.03 12.08
CA TYR A 392 -3.42 2.53 13.21
C TYR A 392 -2.97 3.98 12.98
N GLN A 393 -2.42 4.28 11.81
CA GLN A 393 -1.99 5.64 11.46
C GLN A 393 -3.15 6.66 11.44
N ILE A 394 -4.35 6.23 11.02
CA ILE A 394 -5.58 7.04 11.01
C ILE A 394 -6.12 7.25 12.43
N LEU A 395 -6.20 6.18 13.22
CA LEU A 395 -6.67 6.23 14.60
C LEU A 395 -5.79 7.16 15.45
N MET A 396 -4.47 7.17 15.22
CA MET A 396 -3.54 8.09 15.89
C MET A 396 -3.61 9.55 15.39
N ARG A 397 -4.59 9.91 14.54
CA ARG A 397 -4.93 11.32 14.24
C ARG A 397 -6.01 11.88 15.17
N SER A 398 -6.67 11.00 15.91
CA SER A 398 -7.74 11.34 16.85
C SER A 398 -7.18 11.81 18.21
N ALA A 399 -8.08 12.10 19.16
CA ALA A 399 -7.77 12.39 20.55
C ALA A 399 -6.97 11.28 21.26
N LEU A 400 -6.92 10.06 20.69
CA LEU A 400 -6.13 8.95 21.23
C LEU A 400 -4.62 9.24 21.26
N ARG A 401 -4.15 10.13 20.37
CA ARG A 401 -2.74 10.54 20.34
C ARG A 401 -2.40 11.59 21.40
N VAL A 402 -3.39 12.31 21.91
CA VAL A 402 -3.16 13.45 22.79
C VAL A 402 -2.81 12.95 24.17
N GLU A 403 -1.59 13.27 24.62
CA GLU A 403 -1.12 12.90 25.95
C GLU A 403 -2.05 13.47 27.03
N GLY A 404 -2.43 12.63 27.99
CA GLY A 404 -3.36 13.01 29.06
C GLY A 404 -4.83 13.09 28.64
N ASN A 405 -5.20 12.69 27.42
CA ASN A 405 -6.62 12.63 27.04
C ASN A 405 -7.37 11.63 27.93
N ILE A 406 -8.32 12.13 28.71
CA ILE A 406 -9.19 11.34 29.58
C ILE A 406 -10.50 10.90 28.90
N LYS A 407 -10.82 11.45 27.73
CA LYS A 407 -12.07 11.11 27.03
C LYS A 407 -11.93 9.75 26.32
N PRO A 408 -12.94 8.86 26.43
CA PRO A 408 -12.90 7.59 25.73
C PRO A 408 -12.92 7.83 24.21
N VAL A 409 -12.04 7.15 23.49
CA VAL A 409 -12.01 7.17 22.03
C VAL A 409 -12.63 5.88 21.51
N HIS A 410 -13.64 6.01 20.66
CA HIS A 410 -14.33 4.88 20.04
C HIS A 410 -13.72 4.56 18.67
N CYS A 411 -13.34 3.30 18.45
CA CYS A 411 -12.84 2.80 17.18
C CYS A 411 -13.81 1.75 16.63
N PHE A 412 -14.54 2.10 15.56
CA PHE A 412 -15.48 1.21 14.89
C PHE A 412 -14.79 0.55 13.70
N VAL A 413 -14.70 -0.77 13.69
CA VAL A 413 -13.99 -1.52 12.64
C VAL A 413 -14.89 -2.63 12.13
N LEU A 414 -15.14 -2.64 10.82
CA LEU A 414 -16.05 -3.60 10.21
C LEU A 414 -15.37 -4.93 9.83
N ASP A 415 -14.04 -4.99 9.70
CA ASP A 415 -13.31 -6.24 9.41
C ASP A 415 -12.65 -6.78 10.69
N PHE A 416 -13.04 -8.00 11.09
CA PHE A 416 -12.57 -8.61 12.34
C PHE A 416 -11.05 -8.88 12.34
N GLU A 417 -10.51 -9.42 11.24
CA GLU A 417 -9.09 -9.75 11.12
C GLU A 417 -8.22 -8.50 11.21
N ILE A 418 -8.65 -7.41 10.56
CA ILE A 418 -7.98 -6.11 10.66
C ILE A 418 -8.11 -5.50 12.07
N ALA A 419 -9.26 -5.67 12.72
CA ALA A 419 -9.45 -5.19 14.08
C ALA A 419 -8.50 -5.88 15.07
N MET A 420 -8.33 -7.21 14.96
CA MET A 420 -7.39 -7.95 15.80
C MET A 420 -5.95 -7.47 15.56
N GLY A 421 -5.53 -7.33 14.30
CA GLY A 421 -4.19 -6.82 13.99
C GLY A 421 -3.94 -5.37 14.41
N LEU A 422 -5.00 -4.56 14.53
CA LEU A 422 -4.95 -3.18 15.04
C LEU A 422 -4.80 -3.14 16.57
N MET A 423 -5.36 -4.11 17.30
CA MET A 423 -5.25 -4.19 18.75
C MET A 423 -3.80 -4.41 19.21
N ASP A 424 -2.98 -5.09 18.42
CA ASP A 424 -1.55 -5.32 18.70
C ASP A 424 -0.71 -4.03 18.91
N PHE A 425 -1.23 -2.86 18.55
CA PHE A 425 -0.53 -1.57 18.75
C PHE A 425 -0.80 -0.94 20.13
N PHE A 426 -1.56 -1.60 21.01
CA PHE A 426 -2.02 -1.07 22.30
C PHE A 426 -1.66 -2.01 23.47
N ASP A 427 -1.29 -1.42 24.61
CA ASP A 427 -0.80 -2.10 25.83
C ASP A 427 -1.91 -2.18 26.88
N ALA A 428 -2.95 -3.00 26.65
CA ALA A 428 -3.93 -3.44 27.66
C ALA A 428 -4.91 -4.46 27.07
N ASP A 429 -5.72 -5.10 27.92
CA ASP A 429 -6.97 -5.73 27.51
C ASP A 429 -7.87 -4.67 26.84
N ALA A 430 -7.88 -4.69 25.51
CA ALA A 430 -8.71 -3.82 24.72
C ALA A 430 -10.16 -3.89 25.20
N GLN A 431 -10.82 -2.74 25.35
CA GLN A 431 -12.25 -2.72 25.62
C GLN A 431 -12.98 -3.09 24.33
N ILE A 432 -13.32 -4.37 24.20
CA ILE A 432 -14.02 -4.90 23.03
C ILE A 432 -15.52 -4.87 23.29
N LYS A 433 -16.22 -4.03 22.53
CA LYS A 433 -17.66 -4.11 22.35
C LYS A 433 -17.94 -4.91 21.10
N GLN A 434 -18.28 -6.17 21.30
CA GLN A 434 -18.72 -6.98 20.18
C GLN A 434 -20.03 -6.43 19.62
N ILE A 435 -20.13 -6.44 18.31
CA ILE A 435 -21.33 -6.02 17.59
C ILE A 435 -21.84 -7.23 16.83
N SER A 436 -23.11 -7.54 17.00
CA SER A 436 -23.87 -8.43 16.13
C SER A 436 -24.89 -7.59 15.37
N PRO A 437 -24.45 -6.73 14.44
CA PRO A 437 -25.35 -5.69 13.98
C PRO A 437 -26.25 -6.21 12.85
N PHE A 438 -25.98 -7.38 12.26
CA PHE A 438 -26.75 -7.91 11.12
C PHE A 438 -26.91 -9.42 11.22
N ALA A 439 -27.94 -9.96 10.56
CA ALA A 439 -27.98 -11.36 10.14
C ALA A 439 -26.86 -11.60 9.09
N LEU A 440 -25.60 -11.47 9.52
CA LEU A 440 -24.42 -11.83 8.76
C LEU A 440 -24.40 -13.34 8.70
N THR A 441 -25.22 -13.91 7.81
CA THR A 441 -25.02 -15.31 7.45
C THR A 441 -23.56 -15.44 7.04
N CYS A 442 -22.82 -16.27 7.79
CA CYS A 442 -21.56 -16.80 7.31
C CYS A 442 -21.88 -17.36 5.92
N MET A 443 -21.37 -16.71 4.86
CA MET A 443 -21.53 -17.29 3.55
C MET A 443 -20.80 -18.62 3.61
N ASN A 444 -21.55 -19.73 3.56
CA ASN A 444 -20.96 -21.03 3.26
C ASN A 444 -19.99 -20.81 2.10
N LYS A 445 -18.76 -21.32 2.22
CA LYS A 445 -17.74 -21.28 1.17
C LYS A 445 -18.25 -22.10 -0.03
N ALA A 446 -19.29 -21.63 -0.71
CA ALA A 446 -19.75 -22.24 -1.93
C ALA A 446 -18.57 -22.16 -2.91
N PRO A 447 -18.18 -23.27 -3.54
CA PRO A 447 -17.07 -23.27 -4.48
C PRO A 447 -17.37 -22.21 -5.54
N ARG A 448 -16.42 -21.28 -5.71
CA ARG A 448 -16.53 -20.23 -6.73
C ARG A 448 -16.78 -20.91 -8.07
N LYS A 449 -17.97 -20.73 -8.65
CA LYS A 449 -18.17 -21.04 -10.07
C LYS A 449 -17.12 -20.22 -10.85
N LYS A 450 -16.22 -20.91 -11.55
CA LYS A 450 -15.33 -20.29 -12.55
C LYS A 450 -16.21 -19.79 -13.69
N THR A 451 -16.85 -18.65 -13.53
CA THR A 451 -17.57 -17.99 -14.62
C THR A 451 -17.20 -16.51 -14.61
N LYS A 452 -16.09 -16.21 -15.26
CA LYS A 452 -16.01 -15.01 -16.09
C LYS A 452 -15.97 -15.47 -17.54
N ILE A 453 -17.14 -15.71 -18.10
CA ILE A 453 -17.28 -15.47 -19.55
C ILE A 453 -16.94 -13.99 -19.71
N ALA A 454 -15.91 -13.70 -20.49
CA ALA A 454 -15.50 -12.33 -20.75
C ALA A 454 -16.71 -11.58 -21.34
N MET A 455 -17.10 -10.46 -20.71
CA MET A 455 -18.17 -9.62 -21.27
C MET A 455 -17.79 -9.26 -22.71
N THR A 456 -18.70 -9.51 -23.64
CA THR A 456 -18.54 -9.14 -25.03
C THR A 456 -18.36 -7.61 -25.14
N PRO A 457 -17.73 -7.11 -26.22
CA PRO A 457 -17.62 -5.67 -26.46
C PRO A 457 -18.99 -4.96 -26.40
N ALA A 458 -20.04 -5.61 -26.87
CA ALA A 458 -21.41 -5.11 -26.81
C ALA A 458 -21.92 -4.95 -25.36
N GLU A 459 -21.65 -5.92 -24.48
CA GLU A 459 -22.02 -5.84 -23.06
C GLU A 459 -21.21 -4.77 -22.31
N LYS A 460 -19.91 -4.63 -22.63
CA LYS A 460 -19.06 -3.55 -22.09
C LYS A 460 -19.59 -2.18 -22.50
N GLN A 461 -19.97 -2.03 -23.77
CA GLN A 461 -20.48 -0.77 -24.31
C GLN A 461 -21.89 -0.46 -23.79
N LYS A 462 -22.75 -1.46 -23.61
CA LYS A 462 -24.06 -1.32 -22.94
C LYS A 462 -23.89 -0.81 -21.52
N ARG A 463 -22.99 -1.42 -20.74
CA ARG A 463 -22.72 -1.02 -19.35
C ARG A 463 -22.08 0.37 -19.23
N TYR A 464 -21.25 0.75 -20.21
CA TYR A 464 -20.71 2.11 -20.31
C TYR A 464 -21.80 3.14 -20.61
N ARG A 465 -22.70 2.86 -21.57
CA ARG A 465 -23.85 3.72 -21.89
C ARG A 465 -24.80 3.86 -20.71
N GLU A 466 -25.09 2.76 -20.00
CA GLU A 466 -25.88 2.76 -18.77
C GLU A 466 -25.26 3.65 -17.70
N ARG A 467 -23.95 3.50 -17.42
CA ARG A 467 -23.24 4.37 -16.46
C ARG A 467 -23.26 5.85 -16.85
N LYS A 468 -23.07 6.16 -18.14
CA LYS A 468 -23.15 7.54 -18.64
C LYS A 468 -24.56 8.10 -18.50
N ALA A 469 -25.59 7.29 -18.77
CA ALA A 469 -26.98 7.67 -18.60
C ALA A 469 -27.35 7.88 -17.11
N THR A 470 -26.82 7.08 -16.20
CA THR A 470 -26.99 7.28 -14.75
C THR A 470 -26.30 8.55 -14.28
N GLN A 471 -25.07 8.83 -14.73
CA GLN A 471 -24.38 10.09 -14.43
C GLN A 471 -25.09 11.32 -15.01
N ALA A 472 -25.64 11.22 -16.23
CA ALA A 472 -26.43 12.28 -16.85
C ALA A 472 -27.74 12.54 -16.07
N LYS A 473 -28.41 11.49 -15.59
CA LYS A 473 -29.58 11.63 -14.73
C LYS A 473 -29.24 12.32 -13.40
N MET A 474 -28.15 11.92 -12.74
CA MET A 474 -27.72 12.53 -11.47
C MET A 474 -27.29 14.00 -11.62
N SER A 475 -26.71 14.38 -12.76
CA SER A 475 -26.35 15.78 -13.06
C SER A 475 -27.53 16.64 -13.52
N ALA A 476 -28.60 16.04 -14.04
CA ALA A 476 -29.86 16.73 -14.29
C ALA A 476 -30.63 17.00 -12.98
N THR A 477 -30.54 16.11 -11.98
CA THR A 477 -31.18 16.31 -10.67
C THR A 477 -30.51 17.40 -9.83
N SER A 478 -29.24 17.72 -10.11
CA SER A 478 -28.51 18.79 -9.39
C SER A 478 -28.61 20.18 -10.03
N ARG A 479 -29.33 20.34 -11.15
CA ARG A 479 -29.58 21.64 -11.81
C ARG A 479 -31.01 22.18 -11.62
N GLY A 480 -31.82 21.50 -10.80
CA GLY A 480 -33.23 21.85 -10.56
C GLY A 480 -33.51 22.74 -9.35
N VAL A 481 -32.48 23.25 -8.67
CA VAL A 481 -32.63 24.13 -7.50
C VAL A 481 -31.73 25.35 -7.71
N ASP A 482 -32.15 26.25 -8.58
CA ASP A 482 -31.78 27.68 -8.57
C ASP A 482 -32.66 28.40 -9.61
N SER A 483 -33.77 28.96 -9.14
CA SER A 483 -34.32 30.20 -9.70
C SER A 483 -35.38 30.79 -8.74
N PRO A 484 -35.12 31.93 -8.09
CA PRO A 484 -36.16 32.75 -7.49
C PRO A 484 -36.70 33.78 -8.50
N ASP A 485 -38.03 33.88 -8.51
CA ASP A 485 -38.90 35.02 -8.89
C ASP A 485 -38.71 35.81 -10.19
N LYS A 486 -39.75 35.74 -11.03
CA LYS A 486 -40.53 36.86 -11.64
C LYS A 486 -41.95 36.31 -11.83
N THR A 487 -43.04 36.84 -11.28
CA THR A 487 -43.50 38.22 -10.99
C THR A 487 -44.43 38.23 -9.80
#